data_AF-A0A011ABU6-F1
#
_entry.id   AF-A0A011ABU6-F1
#
_cell.length_a   1.000
_cell.length_b   1.000
_cell.length_c   1.000
_cell.angle_alpha   90.00
_cell.angle_beta   90.00
_cell.angle_gamma   90.00
#
_symmetry.space_group_name_H-M   'P 1'
#
loop_
_entity.id
_entity.type
_entity.pdbx_description
1 polymer ?
#
loop_
_entity_poly.entity_id
_entity_poly.type
_entity_poly.pdbx_seq_one_letter_code
_entity_poly.pdbx_strand_id
1 'polypeptide(L)'
;MSVDAHSVPSPVEPNIVRASHLPEENEELIQLTGEVVSARKLHYVGHFTRGFFDFSIDVLADVAGALPSERDVERQREWCRWHGRQMNFLADRLDRQLQTIRSGRLIRTVLEADNQSVHHYQIRTGQYFVGYAFDSPGLQTADRLMADLTNEVRARYRLGSQNPGGYLTQGEGDWILSEFGNSPHVEGFIDESTTQSLVREFSREAVDPQRLHYAAYYDGGAFQGAVDVFSAPQLKLFFDQISRKDRRIRYREIGSRLDAMVRSLEQSMYPVTAGALNRLVLDVEEGALFYNKISTHYPGSYVIGVTVDKSRVADADARVQELSEQIALRLPESSSEDSAGQNE
;
A
#
# COMPACT_ATOMS: atom_id res chain seq x y z
N MET A 1 -42.93 -18.98 -5.98
CA MET A 1 -41.52 -18.77 -6.35
C MET A 1 -40.73 -18.85 -5.06
N SER A 2 -40.15 -20.03 -4.80
CA SER A 2 -39.36 -20.27 -3.60
C SER A 2 -37.98 -19.69 -3.85
N VAL A 3 -37.55 -18.75 -3.02
CA VAL A 3 -36.21 -18.18 -3.07
C VAL A 3 -35.28 -19.22 -2.47
N ASP A 4 -34.35 -19.72 -3.27
CA ASP A 4 -33.39 -20.72 -2.84
C ASP A 4 -32.58 -20.22 -1.65
N ALA A 5 -32.56 -21.07 -0.63
CA ALA A 5 -31.76 -20.90 0.57
C ALA A 5 -30.30 -20.70 0.17
N HIS A 6 -29.67 -19.69 0.77
CA HIS A 6 -28.24 -19.47 0.71
C HIS A 6 -27.51 -20.76 1.13
N SER A 7 -27.04 -21.53 0.14
CA SER A 7 -26.06 -22.57 0.36
C SER A 7 -24.82 -21.89 0.89
N VAL A 8 -24.53 -22.09 2.17
CA VAL A 8 -23.22 -21.78 2.72
C VAL A 8 -22.24 -22.65 1.93
N PRO A 9 -21.31 -22.06 1.16
CA PRO A 9 -20.34 -22.85 0.42
C PRO A 9 -19.56 -23.71 1.41
N SER A 10 -19.41 -25.01 1.10
CA SER A 10 -18.58 -25.92 1.89
C SER A 10 -17.20 -25.29 2.12
N PRO A 11 -16.59 -25.49 3.31
CA PRO A 11 -15.26 -24.98 3.58
C PRO A 11 -14.29 -25.52 2.53
N VAL A 12 -13.63 -24.62 1.82
CA VAL A 12 -12.58 -24.97 0.86
C VAL A 12 -11.39 -25.50 1.64
N GLU A 13 -10.92 -26.70 1.29
CA GLU A 13 -9.72 -27.29 1.90
C GLU A 13 -8.48 -26.62 1.30
N PRO A 14 -7.67 -25.92 2.12
CA PRO A 14 -6.51 -25.19 1.60
C PRO A 14 -5.40 -26.15 1.18
N ASN A 15 -4.76 -25.87 0.05
CA ASN A 15 -3.56 -26.56 -0.39
C ASN A 15 -2.35 -26.06 0.40
N ILE A 16 -1.54 -26.98 0.94
CA ILE A 16 -0.35 -26.67 1.75
C ILE A 16 0.89 -27.21 1.05
N VAL A 17 1.85 -26.33 0.77
CA VAL A 17 3.16 -26.69 0.19
C VAL A 17 4.25 -26.36 1.20
N ARG A 18 5.13 -27.33 1.49
CA ARG A 18 6.22 -27.20 2.48
C ARG A 18 7.57 -27.42 1.82
N ALA A 19 8.57 -26.65 2.25
CA ALA A 19 9.95 -26.94 1.91
C ALA A 19 10.49 -28.10 2.76
N SER A 20 11.42 -28.87 2.21
CA SER A 20 11.97 -30.08 2.86
C SER A 20 12.80 -29.79 4.11
N HIS A 21 13.28 -28.56 4.28
CA HIS A 21 14.10 -28.13 5.43
C HIS A 21 13.26 -27.62 6.61
N LEU A 22 11.93 -27.57 6.49
CA LEU A 22 11.08 -26.97 7.50
C LEU A 22 10.95 -27.90 8.73
N PRO A 23 11.30 -27.46 9.95
CA PRO A 23 11.11 -28.26 11.15
C PRO A 23 9.63 -28.39 11.52
N GLU A 24 9.28 -29.46 12.24
CA GLU A 24 7.93 -29.75 12.75
C GLU A 24 7.40 -28.65 13.69
N GLU A 25 8.28 -27.89 14.34
CA GLU A 25 7.90 -26.75 15.21
C GLU A 25 7.11 -25.65 14.47
N ASN A 26 7.08 -25.66 13.13
CA ASN A 26 6.31 -24.70 12.33
C ASN A 26 4.86 -25.13 12.06
N GLU A 27 4.39 -26.28 12.55
CA GLU A 27 2.99 -26.71 12.32
C GLU A 27 1.97 -25.70 12.84
N GLU A 28 2.20 -25.10 14.01
CA GLU A 28 1.31 -24.06 14.55
C GLU A 28 1.28 -22.81 13.66
N LEU A 29 2.41 -22.45 13.04
CA LEU A 29 2.52 -21.30 12.14
C LEU A 29 1.80 -21.57 10.81
N ILE A 30 1.91 -22.80 10.29
CA ILE A 30 1.17 -23.26 9.12
C ILE A 30 -0.33 -23.21 9.43
N GLN A 31 -0.77 -23.76 10.56
CA GLN A 31 -2.18 -23.76 10.95
C GLN A 31 -2.75 -22.34 10.99
N LEU A 32 -2.09 -21.43 11.71
CA LEU A 32 -2.51 -20.03 11.81
C LEU A 32 -2.56 -19.33 10.44
N THR A 33 -1.59 -19.63 9.57
CA THR A 33 -1.58 -19.09 8.20
C THR A 33 -2.77 -19.63 7.39
N GLY A 34 -3.20 -20.87 7.64
CA GLY A 34 -4.34 -21.48 6.94
C GLY A 34 -5.68 -20.84 7.30
N GLU A 35 -5.81 -20.31 8.52
CA GLU A 35 -7.04 -19.67 9.00
C GLU A 35 -7.38 -18.36 8.27
N VAL A 36 -6.38 -17.68 7.67
CA VAL A 36 -6.61 -16.42 6.96
C VAL A 36 -6.85 -16.58 5.46
N VAL A 37 -6.51 -17.73 4.89
CA VAL A 37 -6.68 -17.98 3.45
C VAL A 37 -8.15 -18.32 3.16
N SER A 38 -8.73 -17.65 2.15
CA SER A 38 -10.10 -17.90 1.71
C SER A 38 -10.33 -17.46 0.26
N ALA A 39 -11.26 -18.15 -0.42
CA ALA A 39 -11.55 -17.96 -1.84
C ALA A 39 -12.17 -16.58 -2.21
N ARG A 40 -12.39 -15.70 -1.23
CA ARG A 40 -13.02 -14.39 -1.44
C ARG A 40 -12.16 -13.22 -0.96
N LYS A 41 -11.10 -13.47 -0.20
CA LYS A 41 -10.35 -12.40 0.47
C LYS A 41 -8.86 -12.53 0.16
N LEU A 42 -8.21 -13.57 0.67
CA LEU A 42 -6.78 -13.77 0.59
C LEU A 42 -6.52 -15.19 0.07
N HIS A 43 -5.99 -15.32 -1.14
CA HIS A 43 -6.00 -16.60 -1.86
C HIS A 43 -4.72 -17.40 -1.69
N TYR A 44 -3.63 -16.73 -1.35
CA TYR A 44 -2.32 -17.33 -1.16
C TYR A 44 -1.60 -16.56 -0.06
N VAL A 45 -0.93 -17.28 0.84
CA VAL A 45 0.08 -16.73 1.75
C VAL A 45 1.32 -17.62 1.72
N GLY A 46 2.48 -17.02 1.53
CA GLY A 46 3.78 -17.68 1.63
C GLY A 46 4.61 -17.11 2.77
N HIS A 47 5.28 -17.98 3.53
CA HIS A 47 6.27 -17.60 4.52
C HIS A 47 7.69 -17.77 3.97
N PHE A 48 8.55 -16.82 4.27
CA PHE A 48 9.93 -16.80 3.79
C PHE A 48 10.90 -16.40 4.89
N THR A 49 12.05 -17.07 4.91
CA THR A 49 13.19 -16.74 5.77
C THR A 49 14.40 -16.41 4.91
N ARG A 50 14.90 -15.17 4.97
CA ARG A 50 16.08 -14.66 4.26
C ARG A 50 16.02 -14.91 2.75
N GLY A 51 14.82 -14.79 2.17
CA GLY A 51 14.57 -15.04 0.75
C GLY A 51 14.39 -16.52 0.39
N PHE A 52 14.55 -17.44 1.35
CA PHE A 52 14.21 -18.85 1.15
C PHE A 52 12.73 -19.08 1.43
N PHE A 53 12.11 -19.88 0.57
CA PHE A 53 10.73 -20.31 0.73
C PHE A 53 10.64 -21.37 1.83
N ASP A 54 9.76 -21.19 2.79
CA ASP A 54 9.55 -22.13 3.90
C ASP A 54 8.28 -22.96 3.68
N PHE A 55 7.13 -22.28 3.52
CA PHE A 55 5.87 -22.92 3.15
C PHE A 55 4.91 -21.91 2.49
N SER A 56 3.86 -22.42 1.86
CA SER A 56 2.71 -21.63 1.42
C SER A 56 1.41 -22.35 1.64
N ILE A 57 0.34 -21.57 1.77
CA ILE A 57 -1.03 -22.05 1.87
C ILE A 57 -1.88 -21.26 0.88
N ASP A 58 -2.73 -21.97 0.13
CA ASP A 58 -3.53 -21.35 -0.92
C ASP A 58 -4.86 -22.05 -1.17
N VAL A 59 -5.78 -21.31 -1.79
CA VAL A 59 -7.08 -21.78 -2.31
C VAL A 59 -7.22 -21.39 -3.78
N LEU A 60 -6.12 -21.47 -4.53
CA LEU A 60 -6.07 -20.94 -5.91
C LEU A 60 -6.95 -21.73 -6.88
N ALA A 61 -7.27 -22.99 -6.56
CA ALA A 61 -8.20 -23.80 -7.33
C ALA A 61 -9.66 -23.33 -7.22
N ASP A 62 -9.98 -22.55 -6.18
CA ASP A 62 -11.34 -22.19 -5.79
C ASP A 62 -11.65 -20.69 -5.95
N VAL A 63 -10.71 -19.91 -6.48
CA VAL A 63 -10.92 -18.48 -6.76
C VAL A 63 -12.02 -18.32 -7.80
N ALA A 64 -12.90 -17.33 -7.64
CA ALA A 64 -13.87 -16.97 -8.66
C ALA A 64 -13.15 -16.65 -10.00
N GLY A 65 -13.69 -17.12 -11.12
CA GLY A 65 -12.97 -17.07 -12.40
C GLY A 65 -11.78 -18.04 -12.48
N ALA A 66 -11.85 -19.14 -11.72
CA ALA A 66 -10.81 -20.15 -11.53
C ALA A 66 -10.01 -20.45 -12.80
N LEU A 67 -8.70 -20.61 -12.59
CA LEU A 67 -7.77 -20.93 -13.65
C LEU A 67 -8.22 -22.19 -14.41
N PRO A 68 -8.10 -22.23 -15.75
CA PRO A 68 -8.78 -23.24 -16.57
C PRO A 68 -8.34 -24.68 -16.31
N SER A 69 -7.16 -24.87 -15.72
CA SER A 69 -6.57 -26.17 -15.48
C SER A 69 -5.72 -26.21 -14.21
N GLU A 70 -5.52 -27.41 -13.67
CA GLU A 70 -4.59 -27.67 -12.57
C GLU A 70 -3.17 -27.20 -12.89
N ARG A 71 -2.75 -27.27 -14.16
CA ARG A 71 -1.45 -26.77 -14.61
C ARG A 71 -1.35 -25.25 -14.47
N ASP A 72 -2.42 -24.53 -14.74
CA ASP A 72 -2.46 -23.08 -14.59
C ASP A 72 -2.42 -22.69 -13.11
N VAL A 73 -3.13 -23.43 -12.25
CA VAL A 73 -3.06 -23.26 -10.78
C VAL A 73 -1.63 -23.48 -10.28
N GLU A 74 -0.95 -24.54 -10.69
CA GLU A 74 0.43 -24.78 -10.25
C GLU A 74 1.40 -23.71 -10.78
N ARG A 75 1.23 -23.28 -12.03
CA ARG A 75 2.00 -22.16 -12.59
C ARG A 75 1.79 -20.87 -11.79
N GLN A 76 0.55 -20.58 -11.36
CA GLN A 76 0.25 -19.42 -10.51
C GLN A 76 0.95 -19.55 -9.16
N ARG A 77 0.96 -20.74 -8.54
CA ARG A 77 1.71 -20.99 -7.30
C ARG A 77 3.21 -20.78 -7.48
N GLU A 78 3.79 -21.29 -8.57
CA GLU A 78 5.20 -21.07 -8.90
C GLU A 78 5.52 -19.59 -9.03
N TRP A 79 4.66 -18.81 -9.69
CA TRP A 79 4.79 -17.36 -9.76
C TRP A 79 4.69 -16.71 -8.39
N CYS A 80 3.69 -17.04 -7.57
CA CYS A 80 3.56 -16.49 -6.22
C CYS A 80 4.80 -16.76 -5.37
N ARG A 81 5.35 -17.99 -5.44
CA ARG A 81 6.61 -18.37 -4.76
C ARG A 81 7.80 -17.60 -5.29
N TRP A 82 7.97 -17.52 -6.60
CA TRP A 82 9.11 -16.84 -7.22
C TRP A 82 9.10 -15.34 -6.89
N HIS A 83 7.96 -14.66 -7.07
CA HIS A 83 7.82 -13.24 -6.75
C HIS A 83 7.93 -12.99 -5.24
N GLY A 84 7.42 -13.89 -4.39
CA GLY A 84 7.59 -13.78 -2.94
C GLY A 84 9.06 -13.74 -2.49
N ARG A 85 9.97 -14.41 -3.22
CA ARG A 85 11.42 -14.27 -2.99
C ARG A 85 11.95 -12.91 -3.45
N GLN A 86 11.45 -12.40 -4.58
CA GLN A 86 11.83 -11.09 -5.12
C GLN A 86 11.36 -9.93 -4.25
N MET A 87 10.20 -10.07 -3.60
CA MET A 87 9.60 -9.02 -2.77
C MET A 87 10.52 -8.56 -1.65
N ASN A 88 11.33 -9.42 -1.04
CA ASN A 88 12.29 -8.98 -0.02
C ASN A 88 13.37 -8.05 -0.61
N PHE A 89 13.90 -8.37 -1.80
CA PHE A 89 14.89 -7.50 -2.45
C PHE A 89 14.29 -6.14 -2.83
N LEU A 90 13.03 -6.14 -3.28
CA LEU A 90 12.29 -4.92 -3.60
C LEU A 90 12.02 -4.10 -2.34
N ALA A 91 11.55 -4.74 -1.26
CA ALA A 91 11.32 -4.11 0.03
C ALA A 91 12.62 -3.52 0.60
N ASP A 92 13.74 -4.24 0.55
CA ASP A 92 15.05 -3.74 1.00
C ASP A 92 15.52 -2.52 0.18
N ARG A 93 15.23 -2.50 -1.13
CA ARG A 93 15.55 -1.35 -2.00
C ARG A 93 14.69 -0.14 -1.64
N LEU A 94 13.40 -0.34 -1.41
CA LEU A 94 12.46 0.70 -0.97
C LEU A 94 12.86 1.25 0.40
N ASP A 95 13.14 0.36 1.36
CA ASP A 95 13.59 0.72 2.71
C ASP A 95 14.82 1.62 2.67
N ARG A 96 15.86 1.26 1.89
CA ARG A 96 17.07 2.08 1.76
C ARG A 96 16.79 3.51 1.27
N GLN A 97 15.79 3.71 0.44
CA GLN A 97 15.41 5.06 0.01
C GLN A 97 14.68 5.83 1.11
N LEU A 98 13.80 5.15 1.85
CA LEU A 98 13.07 5.70 2.99
C LEU A 98 13.97 5.95 4.20
N GLN A 99 15.14 5.30 4.32
CA GLN A 99 16.08 5.61 5.42
C GLN A 99 16.50 7.09 5.44
N THR A 100 16.39 7.81 4.32
CA THR A 100 16.71 9.25 4.24
C THR A 100 15.70 10.14 4.98
N ILE A 101 14.46 9.68 5.19
CA ILE A 101 13.42 10.46 5.90
C ILE A 101 13.46 10.24 7.41
N ARG A 102 14.24 9.29 7.94
CA ARG A 102 14.34 8.99 9.39
C ARG A 102 12.96 8.63 10.00
N SER A 103 12.31 7.58 9.46
CA SER A 103 10.99 7.10 9.89
C SER A 103 11.01 5.66 10.43
N GLY A 104 12.19 5.16 10.78
CA GLY A 104 12.44 3.74 11.06
C GLY A 104 12.43 2.88 9.79
N ARG A 105 12.30 1.56 9.97
CA ARG A 105 12.37 0.56 8.89
C ARG A 105 11.03 0.38 8.18
N LEU A 106 11.08 -0.03 6.92
CA LEU A 106 9.92 -0.54 6.19
C LEU A 106 9.47 -1.88 6.78
N ILE A 107 8.21 -1.95 7.21
CA ILE A 107 7.61 -3.11 7.87
C ILE A 107 6.51 -3.76 7.03
N ARG A 108 5.90 -3.00 6.12
CA ARG A 108 4.84 -3.50 5.23
C ARG A 108 4.89 -2.77 3.88
N THR A 109 4.62 -3.52 2.82
CA THR A 109 4.41 -3.00 1.47
C THR A 109 3.12 -3.57 0.91
N VAL A 110 2.26 -2.72 0.34
CA VAL A 110 1.07 -3.15 -0.40
C VAL A 110 1.16 -2.65 -1.82
N LEU A 111 1.01 -3.55 -2.76
CA LEU A 111 0.90 -3.25 -4.19
C LEU A 111 -0.52 -3.57 -4.61
N GLU A 112 -1.18 -2.64 -5.28
CA GLU A 112 -2.56 -2.80 -5.75
C GLU A 112 -2.67 -2.39 -7.22
N ALA A 113 -3.19 -3.33 -8.01
CA ALA A 113 -3.64 -3.18 -9.38
C ALA A 113 -5.14 -3.50 -9.44
N ASP A 114 -5.83 -3.09 -10.50
CA ASP A 114 -7.29 -3.18 -10.71
C ASP A 114 -8.07 -4.12 -9.77
N ASN A 115 -7.87 -5.44 -9.89
CA ASN A 115 -8.54 -6.44 -9.04
C ASN A 115 -7.55 -7.36 -8.30
N GLN A 116 -6.27 -6.96 -8.18
CA GLN A 116 -5.22 -7.82 -7.64
C GLN A 116 -4.32 -7.04 -6.69
N SER A 117 -3.93 -7.66 -5.59
CA SER A 117 -2.98 -7.07 -4.66
C SER A 117 -1.94 -8.05 -4.13
N VAL A 118 -0.78 -7.48 -3.81
CA VAL A 118 0.35 -8.17 -3.21
C VAL A 118 0.69 -7.49 -1.90
N HIS A 119 0.74 -8.28 -0.83
CA HIS A 119 0.95 -7.82 0.54
C HIS A 119 2.27 -8.41 1.05
N HIS A 120 3.26 -7.58 1.34
CA HIS A 120 4.51 -8.01 1.96
C HIS A 120 4.58 -7.48 3.40
N TYR A 121 4.75 -8.38 4.37
CA TYR A 121 4.71 -8.06 5.79
C TYR A 121 5.93 -8.61 6.52
N GLN A 122 6.71 -7.75 7.16
CA GLN A 122 7.87 -8.15 7.94
C GLN A 122 7.43 -8.66 9.32
N ILE A 123 7.81 -9.90 9.65
CA ILE A 123 7.59 -10.49 10.97
C ILE A 123 8.74 -10.09 11.90
N ARG A 124 9.98 -10.25 11.42
CA ARG A 124 11.23 -9.81 12.06
C ARG A 124 12.33 -9.73 11.00
N THR A 125 13.54 -9.35 11.39
CA THR A 125 14.66 -9.26 10.45
C THR A 125 14.87 -10.57 9.70
N GLY A 126 14.69 -10.52 8.37
CA GLY A 126 14.83 -11.66 7.48
C GLY A 126 13.70 -12.68 7.56
N GLN A 127 12.55 -12.39 8.18
CA GLN A 127 11.36 -13.25 8.11
C GLN A 127 10.13 -12.42 7.75
N TYR A 128 9.37 -12.90 6.78
CA TYR A 128 8.26 -12.15 6.22
C TYR A 128 7.20 -13.06 5.60
N PHE A 129 5.99 -12.54 5.52
CA PHE A 129 4.91 -13.11 4.73
C PHE A 129 4.74 -12.36 3.41
N VAL A 130 4.32 -13.09 2.38
CA VAL A 130 3.79 -12.52 1.14
C VAL A 130 2.42 -13.11 0.87
N GLY A 131 1.40 -12.25 0.87
CA GLY A 131 0.02 -12.59 0.58
C GLY A 131 -0.42 -12.08 -0.80
N TYR A 132 -1.30 -12.82 -1.47
CA TYR A 132 -1.90 -12.40 -2.73
C TYR A 132 -3.42 -12.47 -2.65
N ALA A 133 -4.08 -11.41 -3.10
CA ALA A 133 -5.51 -11.38 -3.37
C ALA A 133 -5.74 -11.21 -4.88
N PHE A 134 -6.49 -12.13 -5.49
CA PHE A 134 -6.86 -12.13 -6.89
C PHE A 134 -8.37 -11.96 -6.99
N ASP A 135 -8.85 -11.11 -7.91
CA ASP A 135 -10.27 -10.94 -8.20
C ASP A 135 -11.15 -10.68 -6.95
N SER A 136 -10.62 -9.94 -5.97
CA SER A 136 -11.33 -9.69 -4.72
C SER A 136 -11.71 -8.21 -4.60
N PRO A 137 -13.00 -7.88 -4.44
CA PRO A 137 -13.41 -6.54 -4.00
C PRO A 137 -12.99 -6.25 -2.55
N GLY A 138 -12.36 -7.20 -1.85
CA GLY A 138 -11.95 -7.12 -0.45
C GLY A 138 -10.45 -6.88 -0.26
N LEU A 139 -9.80 -6.06 -1.08
CA LEU A 139 -8.36 -5.77 -0.99
C LEU A 139 -7.96 -5.26 0.41
N GLN A 140 -8.74 -4.34 0.98
CA GLN A 140 -8.56 -3.88 2.36
C GLN A 140 -8.77 -5.00 3.40
N THR A 141 -9.66 -5.96 3.10
CA THR A 141 -9.87 -7.12 3.98
C THR A 141 -8.68 -8.07 3.94
N ALA A 142 -8.11 -8.35 2.76
CA ALA A 142 -6.91 -9.16 2.61
C ALA A 142 -5.72 -8.55 3.37
N ASP A 143 -5.58 -7.23 3.26
CA ASP A 143 -4.57 -6.47 3.96
C ASP A 143 -4.70 -6.56 5.49
N ARG A 144 -5.92 -6.37 6.00
CA ARG A 144 -6.20 -6.52 7.43
C ARG A 144 -5.93 -7.93 7.94
N LEU A 145 -6.32 -8.96 7.18
CA LEU A 145 -6.01 -10.36 7.53
C LEU A 145 -4.50 -10.61 7.62
N MET A 146 -3.71 -10.05 6.70
CA MET A 146 -2.24 -10.14 6.74
C MET A 146 -1.65 -9.39 7.94
N ALA A 147 -2.21 -8.24 8.30
CA ALA A 147 -1.81 -7.48 9.48
C ALA A 147 -2.09 -8.24 10.78
N ASP A 148 -3.29 -8.82 10.91
CA ASP A 148 -3.71 -9.61 12.06
C ASP A 148 -2.83 -10.87 12.20
N LEU A 149 -2.62 -11.61 11.11
CA LEU A 149 -1.69 -12.76 11.06
C LEU A 149 -0.28 -12.36 11.54
N THR A 150 0.25 -11.26 11.01
CA THR A 150 1.61 -10.80 11.35
C THR A 150 1.72 -10.41 12.83
N ASN A 151 0.71 -9.73 13.37
CA ASN A 151 0.67 -9.37 14.79
C ASN A 151 0.61 -10.60 15.70
N GLU A 152 -0.22 -11.58 15.36
CA GLU A 152 -0.36 -12.82 16.11
C GLU A 152 0.95 -13.62 16.12
N VAL A 153 1.60 -13.80 14.96
CA VAL A 153 2.90 -14.49 14.87
C VAL A 153 3.98 -13.76 15.67
N ARG A 154 4.02 -12.43 15.60
CA ARG A 154 4.95 -11.62 16.40
C ARG A 154 4.70 -11.80 17.91
N ALA A 155 3.45 -11.83 18.33
CA ALA A 155 3.08 -12.05 19.73
C ALA A 155 3.55 -13.43 20.23
N ARG A 156 3.44 -14.48 19.41
CA ARG A 156 3.97 -15.82 19.73
C ARG A 156 5.50 -15.83 19.88
N TYR A 157 6.21 -15.02 19.08
CA TYR A 157 7.63 -14.77 19.26
C TYR A 157 7.98 -13.78 20.38
N ARG A 158 7.00 -13.34 21.17
CA ARG A 158 7.14 -12.34 22.24
C ARG A 158 7.73 -11.01 21.75
N LEU A 159 7.45 -10.67 20.50
CA LEU A 159 7.78 -9.38 19.91
C LEU A 159 6.59 -8.43 20.10
N GLY A 160 6.88 -7.14 20.31
CA GLY A 160 5.83 -6.12 20.35
C GLY A 160 5.11 -6.00 18.99
N SER A 161 3.86 -5.56 18.98
CA SER A 161 3.17 -5.25 17.72
C SER A 161 3.86 -4.10 17.00
N GLN A 162 3.92 -4.19 15.67
CA GLN A 162 4.30 -3.09 14.80
C GLN A 162 3.09 -2.32 14.28
N ASN A 163 1.87 -2.72 14.64
CA ASN A 163 0.61 -2.19 14.15
C ASN A 163 0.61 -1.95 12.61
N PRO A 164 1.00 -2.94 11.78
CA PRO A 164 1.06 -2.75 10.33
C PRO A 164 -0.33 -2.34 9.80
N GLY A 165 -0.36 -1.31 8.97
CA GLY A 165 -1.59 -0.66 8.50
C GLY A 165 -2.28 0.27 9.50
N GLY A 166 -1.87 0.32 10.77
CA GLY A 166 -2.52 1.16 11.79
C GLY A 166 -3.85 0.61 12.29
N TYR A 167 -4.23 -0.62 11.94
CA TYR A 167 -5.56 -1.17 12.18
C TYR A 167 -5.90 -1.39 13.67
N LEU A 168 -4.90 -1.60 14.53
CA LEU A 168 -5.15 -1.81 15.97
C LEU A 168 -5.60 -0.52 16.68
N THR A 169 -5.27 0.63 16.12
CA THR A 169 -5.53 1.96 16.68
C THR A 169 -6.52 2.76 15.82
N GLN A 170 -7.10 2.12 14.80
CA GLN A 170 -8.01 2.78 13.87
C GLN A 170 -9.25 3.26 14.62
N GLY A 171 -9.60 4.54 14.46
CA GLY A 171 -10.71 5.16 15.16
C GLY A 171 -10.46 5.47 16.64
N GLU A 172 -9.24 5.26 17.16
CA GLU A 172 -8.91 5.69 18.51
C GLU A 172 -8.70 7.22 18.56
N GLY A 173 -9.57 7.87 19.35
CA GLY A 173 -9.44 9.21 19.92
C GLY A 173 -8.90 10.31 19.00
N ASP A 174 -9.76 11.22 18.58
CA ASP A 174 -9.32 12.51 18.04
C ASP A 174 -8.58 13.26 19.15
N TRP A 175 -7.35 13.71 18.86
CA TRP A 175 -6.65 14.65 19.73
C TRP A 175 -7.57 15.85 19.97
N ILE A 176 -7.79 16.26 21.22
CA ILE A 176 -8.58 17.46 21.52
C ILE A 176 -7.99 18.60 20.69
N LEU A 177 -8.74 19.02 19.67
CA LEU A 177 -8.34 20.09 18.77
C LEU A 177 -8.30 21.37 19.60
N SER A 178 -7.12 21.73 20.11
CA SER A 178 -6.88 23.10 20.47
C SER A 178 -7.05 23.94 19.21
N GLU A 179 -7.85 25.00 19.26
CA GLU A 179 -8.14 25.98 18.20
C GLU A 179 -6.89 26.76 17.70
N PHE A 180 -5.71 26.14 17.66
CA PHE A 180 -4.53 26.75 17.10
C PHE A 180 -4.63 26.69 15.57
N GLY A 181 -4.93 27.84 14.99
CA GLY A 181 -5.00 28.09 13.55
C GLY A 181 -3.67 27.79 12.85
N ASN A 182 -3.46 26.52 12.53
CA ASN A 182 -2.37 26.07 11.70
C ASN A 182 -2.86 26.00 10.26
N SER A 183 -2.79 27.14 9.56
CA SER A 183 -2.95 27.15 8.12
C SER A 183 -1.95 26.17 7.50
N PRO A 184 -2.40 25.23 6.64
CA PRO A 184 -1.49 24.32 5.96
C PRO A 184 -0.39 25.08 5.21
N HIS A 185 0.83 24.58 5.30
CA HIS A 185 1.94 25.04 4.48
C HIS A 185 1.71 24.58 3.04
N VAL A 186 1.95 25.46 2.07
CA VAL A 186 1.82 25.15 0.64
C VAL A 186 3.15 25.46 -0.04
N GLU A 187 3.65 24.53 -0.85
CA GLU A 187 4.84 24.67 -1.68
C GLU A 187 4.52 24.30 -3.13
N GLY A 188 5.05 25.04 -4.11
CA GLY A 188 4.78 24.81 -5.53
C GLY A 188 3.45 25.41 -5.98
N PHE A 189 2.79 24.77 -6.95
CA PHE A 189 1.61 25.26 -7.65
C PHE A 189 1.86 26.63 -8.30
N ILE A 190 2.92 26.70 -9.12
CA ILE A 190 3.41 27.95 -9.71
C ILE A 190 2.50 28.43 -10.84
N ASP A 191 1.87 27.50 -11.54
CA ASP A 191 0.92 27.81 -12.59
C ASP A 191 -0.48 27.93 -11.99
N GLU A 192 -1.18 29.00 -12.33
CA GLU A 192 -2.55 29.26 -11.88
C GLU A 192 -3.59 28.52 -12.75
N SER A 193 -3.17 27.50 -13.51
CA SER A 193 -4.11 26.64 -14.21
C SER A 193 -5.20 26.09 -13.28
N THR A 194 -6.40 25.93 -13.83
CA THR A 194 -7.57 25.41 -13.13
C THR A 194 -7.26 24.10 -12.40
N THR A 195 -6.49 23.21 -13.06
CA THR A 195 -6.02 21.94 -12.49
C THR A 195 -5.18 22.14 -11.24
N GLN A 196 -4.13 22.96 -11.27
CA GLN A 196 -3.27 23.16 -10.11
C GLN A 196 -4.01 23.84 -8.95
N SER A 197 -4.92 24.77 -9.27
CA SER A 197 -5.76 25.43 -8.27
C SER A 197 -6.70 24.45 -7.56
N LEU A 198 -7.38 23.57 -8.30
CA LEU A 198 -8.27 22.54 -7.75
C LEU A 198 -7.50 21.52 -6.90
N VAL A 199 -6.38 21.00 -7.42
CA VAL A 199 -5.55 20.04 -6.69
C VAL A 199 -5.01 20.64 -5.39
N ARG A 200 -4.60 21.92 -5.42
CA ARG A 200 -4.16 22.64 -4.21
C ARG A 200 -5.28 22.77 -3.19
N GLU A 201 -6.51 23.07 -3.62
CA GLU A 201 -7.67 23.18 -2.74
C GLU A 201 -8.01 21.83 -2.09
N PHE A 202 -8.18 20.76 -2.88
CA PHE A 202 -8.44 19.43 -2.35
C PHE A 202 -7.31 18.94 -1.42
N SER A 203 -6.06 19.23 -1.77
CA SER A 203 -4.91 18.86 -0.90
C SER A 203 -4.94 19.62 0.43
N ARG A 204 -5.36 20.90 0.44
CA ARG A 204 -5.52 21.69 1.68
C ARG A 204 -6.64 21.17 2.56
N GLU A 205 -7.73 20.71 1.98
CA GLU A 205 -8.82 20.06 2.71
C GLU A 205 -8.44 18.66 3.19
N ALA A 206 -7.59 17.96 2.43
CA ALA A 206 -7.20 16.59 2.72
C ALA A 206 -6.25 16.49 3.91
N VAL A 207 -5.33 17.45 4.08
CA VAL A 207 -4.34 17.38 5.15
C VAL A 207 -4.86 17.88 6.49
N ASP A 208 -4.58 17.13 7.54
CA ASP A 208 -4.90 17.50 8.91
C ASP A 208 -3.93 16.83 9.90
N PRO A 209 -3.73 17.40 11.10
CA PRO A 209 -2.76 16.86 12.06
C PRO A 209 -3.12 15.54 12.74
N GLN A 210 -4.29 14.97 12.46
CA GLN A 210 -4.78 13.73 13.07
C GLN A 210 -4.75 12.57 12.08
N ARG A 211 -4.72 12.82 10.77
CA ARG A 211 -4.77 11.78 9.74
C ARG A 211 -3.64 11.97 8.73
N LEU A 212 -3.89 12.75 7.69
CA LEU A 212 -2.97 12.92 6.57
C LEU A 212 -2.11 14.17 6.78
N HIS A 213 -0.81 13.98 6.96
CA HIS A 213 0.07 15.07 7.37
C HIS A 213 0.69 15.84 6.19
N TYR A 214 0.75 15.22 5.02
CA TYR A 214 1.35 15.76 3.81
C TYR A 214 0.70 15.14 2.58
N ALA A 215 0.42 15.95 1.57
CA ALA A 215 -0.05 15.55 0.26
C ALA A 215 0.74 16.27 -0.83
N ALA A 216 1.17 15.56 -1.86
CA ALA A 216 1.87 16.14 -3.01
C ALA A 216 1.33 15.60 -4.32
N TYR A 217 1.24 16.47 -5.32
CA TYR A 217 0.78 16.14 -6.66
C TYR A 217 1.93 16.16 -7.64
N TYR A 218 1.93 15.15 -8.51
CA TYR A 218 2.89 14.99 -9.58
C TYR A 218 2.17 14.77 -10.89
N ASP A 219 2.74 15.32 -11.95
CA ASP A 219 2.25 15.15 -13.32
C ASP A 219 3.41 14.83 -14.26
N GLY A 220 3.30 13.75 -15.02
CA GLY A 220 4.41 13.22 -15.83
C GLY A 220 5.69 12.94 -15.03
N GLY A 221 5.56 12.62 -13.73
CA GLY A 221 6.69 12.47 -12.81
C GLY A 221 7.32 13.78 -12.32
N ALA A 222 6.88 14.94 -12.82
CA ALA A 222 7.33 16.25 -12.35
C ALA A 222 6.52 16.70 -11.13
N PHE A 223 7.21 17.27 -10.14
CA PHE A 223 6.59 17.84 -8.95
C PHE A 223 5.81 19.10 -9.31
N GLN A 224 4.51 19.10 -9.03
CA GLN A 224 3.65 20.26 -9.28
C GLN A 224 3.46 21.10 -8.01
N GLY A 225 3.21 20.45 -6.87
CA GLY A 225 3.08 21.12 -5.59
C GLY A 225 2.76 20.17 -4.44
N ALA A 226 2.84 20.68 -3.21
CA ALA A 226 2.56 19.96 -1.98
C ALA A 226 1.88 20.85 -0.93
N VAL A 227 1.15 20.19 -0.04
CA VAL A 227 0.52 20.79 1.13
C VAL A 227 0.83 19.95 2.36
N ASP A 228 1.13 20.57 3.50
CA ASP A 228 1.39 19.86 4.76
C ASP A 228 0.99 20.64 6.01
N VAL A 229 0.88 19.90 7.11
CA VAL A 229 0.58 20.43 8.45
C VAL A 229 1.72 20.17 9.44
N PHE A 230 2.96 20.00 8.98
CA PHE A 230 4.09 19.63 9.85
C PHE A 230 4.38 20.64 10.98
N SER A 231 3.95 21.89 10.81
CA SER A 231 4.06 22.93 11.85
C SER A 231 3.12 22.72 13.03
N ALA A 232 2.16 21.80 12.93
CA ALA A 232 1.22 21.51 14.01
C ALA A 232 1.95 21.06 15.29
N PRO A 233 1.64 21.63 16.47
CA PRO A 233 2.32 21.33 17.73
C PRO A 233 2.36 19.85 18.09
N GLN A 234 1.27 19.12 17.83
CA GLN A 234 1.14 17.68 18.09
C GLN A 234 2.13 16.84 17.28
N LEU A 235 2.62 17.34 16.14
CA LEU A 235 3.58 16.61 15.31
C LEU A 235 5.03 16.90 15.68
N LYS A 236 5.28 17.77 16.67
CA LYS A 236 6.63 18.25 17.00
C LYS A 236 7.64 17.11 17.20
N LEU A 237 7.25 16.05 17.90
CA LEU A 237 8.13 14.93 18.24
C LEU A 237 8.64 14.15 17.01
N PHE A 238 7.86 14.12 15.92
CA PHE A 238 8.26 13.44 14.68
C PHE A 238 9.34 14.20 13.88
N PHE A 239 9.76 15.38 14.35
CA PHE A 239 10.77 16.23 13.72
C PHE A 239 12.01 16.46 14.60
N ASP A 240 12.22 15.65 15.64
CA ASP A 240 13.39 15.77 16.52
C ASP A 240 14.70 15.38 15.80
N GLN A 241 14.64 14.45 14.84
CA GLN A 241 15.82 13.95 14.11
C GLN A 241 15.99 14.55 12.70
N ILE A 242 14.98 15.26 12.20
CA ILE A 242 14.98 15.84 10.85
C ILE A 242 14.13 17.11 10.84
N SER A 243 14.66 18.18 10.26
CA SER A 243 13.89 19.43 10.18
C SER A 243 12.69 19.27 9.24
N ARG A 244 11.60 20.01 9.49
CA ARG A 244 10.42 20.02 8.61
C ARG A 244 10.78 20.35 7.15
N LYS A 245 11.70 21.31 6.97
CA LYS A 245 12.21 21.72 5.65
C LYS A 245 12.93 20.57 4.96
N ASP A 246 13.87 19.92 5.65
CA ASP A 246 14.60 18.78 5.07
C ASP A 246 13.66 17.63 4.77
N ARG A 247 12.66 17.37 5.62
CA ARG A 247 11.69 16.30 5.40
C ARG A 247 10.83 16.53 4.15
N ARG A 248 10.38 17.79 3.90
CA ARG A 248 9.72 18.17 2.63
C ARG A 248 10.61 17.92 1.42
N ILE A 249 11.88 18.34 1.49
CA ILE A 249 12.85 18.11 0.41
C ILE A 249 12.97 16.61 0.11
N ARG A 250 13.08 15.76 1.14
CA ARG A 250 13.16 14.31 0.98
C ARG A 250 11.90 13.70 0.41
N TYR A 251 10.70 14.09 0.86
CA TYR A 251 9.46 13.61 0.26
C TYR A 251 9.36 13.99 -1.21
N ARG A 252 9.76 15.21 -1.58
CA ARG A 252 9.82 15.61 -2.98
C ARG A 252 10.76 14.73 -3.80
N GLU A 253 11.98 14.52 -3.31
CA GLU A 253 13.00 13.68 -3.96
C GLU A 253 12.54 12.22 -4.13
N ILE A 254 11.89 11.66 -3.10
CA ILE A 254 11.30 10.32 -3.14
C ILE A 254 10.21 10.30 -4.20
N GLY A 255 9.29 11.27 -4.17
CA GLY A 255 8.15 11.28 -5.07
C GLY A 255 8.54 11.39 -6.54
N SER A 256 9.49 12.27 -6.87
CA SER A 256 10.01 12.38 -8.25
C SER A 256 10.67 11.10 -8.77
N ARG A 257 11.09 10.18 -7.89
CA ARG A 257 11.67 8.88 -8.27
C ARG A 257 10.65 7.75 -8.24
N LEU A 258 9.54 7.93 -7.53
CA LEU A 258 8.60 6.87 -7.21
C LEU A 258 7.91 6.33 -8.45
N ASP A 259 7.55 7.18 -9.40
CA ASP A 259 6.95 6.79 -10.68
C ASP A 259 7.82 5.80 -11.48
N ALA A 260 9.13 6.07 -11.60
CA ALA A 260 10.05 5.14 -12.25
C ALA A 260 10.18 3.81 -11.50
N MET A 261 10.05 3.84 -10.17
CA MET A 261 10.08 2.64 -9.35
C MET A 261 8.80 1.84 -9.43
N VAL A 262 7.65 2.50 -9.43
CA VAL A 262 6.33 1.88 -9.64
C VAL A 262 6.33 1.17 -10.99
N ARG A 263 6.80 1.81 -12.08
CA ARG A 263 6.98 1.12 -13.37
C ARG A 263 7.88 -0.10 -13.31
N SER A 264 8.99 -0.01 -12.57
CA SER A 264 9.88 -1.16 -12.37
C SER A 264 9.19 -2.28 -11.57
N LEU A 265 8.35 -1.94 -10.60
CA LEU A 265 7.54 -2.89 -9.83
C LEU A 265 6.46 -3.52 -10.70
N GLU A 266 5.72 -2.73 -11.48
CA GLU A 266 4.74 -3.19 -12.46
C GLU A 266 5.35 -4.24 -13.39
N GLN A 267 6.50 -3.93 -14.00
CA GLN A 267 7.17 -4.87 -14.90
C GLN A 267 7.61 -6.16 -14.18
N SER A 268 8.06 -6.05 -12.94
CA SER A 268 8.53 -7.20 -12.16
C SER A 268 7.38 -8.05 -11.63
N MET A 269 6.22 -7.46 -11.39
CA MET A 269 5.05 -8.10 -10.76
C MET A 269 3.93 -8.40 -11.75
N TYR A 270 4.07 -8.02 -13.02
CA TYR A 270 3.06 -8.22 -14.06
C TYR A 270 2.46 -9.65 -14.10
N PRO A 271 3.24 -10.74 -13.94
CA PRO A 271 2.67 -12.09 -13.95
C PRO A 271 1.67 -12.37 -12.81
N VAL A 272 1.70 -11.59 -11.73
CA VAL A 272 0.86 -11.78 -10.53
C VAL A 272 -0.07 -10.60 -10.23
N THR A 273 0.08 -9.44 -10.89
CA THR A 273 -0.85 -8.31 -10.76
C THR A 273 -1.73 -8.11 -11.99
N ALA A 274 -1.32 -8.66 -13.14
CA ALA A 274 -2.02 -8.61 -14.42
C ALA A 274 -2.49 -7.20 -14.87
N GLY A 275 -1.83 -6.14 -14.40
CA GLY A 275 -2.26 -4.76 -14.64
C GLY A 275 -1.27 -3.73 -14.12
N ALA A 276 -1.56 -2.47 -14.41
CA ALA A 276 -0.82 -1.32 -13.89
C ALA A 276 -1.08 -1.17 -12.39
N LEU A 277 -0.07 -0.71 -11.65
CA LEU A 277 -0.21 -0.40 -10.23
C LEU A 277 -0.94 0.93 -10.11
N ASN A 278 -2.07 0.90 -9.43
CA ASN A 278 -2.87 2.08 -9.13
C ASN A 278 -2.56 2.61 -7.73
N ARG A 279 -2.12 1.72 -6.82
CA ARG A 279 -1.80 2.09 -5.45
C ARG A 279 -0.57 1.33 -4.92
N LEU A 280 0.26 2.06 -4.18
CA LEU A 280 1.42 1.55 -3.46
C LEU A 280 1.41 2.13 -2.04
N VAL A 281 1.51 1.26 -1.04
CA VAL A 281 1.68 1.65 0.37
C VAL A 281 3.04 1.20 0.86
N LEU A 282 3.79 2.13 1.43
CA LEU A 282 5.08 1.92 2.08
C LEU A 282 4.96 2.28 3.55
N ASP A 283 4.78 1.26 4.38
CA ASP A 283 4.49 1.40 5.79
C ASP A 283 5.76 1.16 6.61
N VAL A 284 6.14 2.17 7.39
CA VAL A 284 7.38 2.24 8.17
C VAL A 284 7.06 2.27 9.67
N GLU A 285 8.06 2.07 10.52
CA GLU A 285 7.84 1.99 11.98
C GLU A 285 7.18 3.24 12.58
N GLU A 286 7.44 4.44 12.04
CA GLU A 286 6.84 5.68 12.53
C GLU A 286 5.55 6.11 11.80
N GLY A 287 5.24 5.60 10.61
CA GLY A 287 4.17 6.14 9.76
C GLY A 287 4.04 5.42 8.42
N ALA A 288 3.56 6.10 7.38
CA ALA A 288 3.45 5.51 6.04
C ALA A 288 3.49 6.54 4.92
N LEU A 289 3.97 6.11 3.75
CA LEU A 289 3.87 6.82 2.48
C LEU A 289 2.92 6.07 1.55
N PHE A 290 2.02 6.81 0.92
CA PHE A 290 1.03 6.33 -0.02
C PHE A 290 1.33 6.91 -1.40
N TYR A 291 1.21 6.11 -2.44
CA TYR A 291 1.20 6.54 -3.83
C TYR A 291 -0.11 6.06 -4.45
N ASN A 292 -0.88 7.00 -5.00
CA ASN A 292 -2.13 6.71 -5.69
C ASN A 292 -2.11 7.37 -7.07
N LYS A 293 -2.33 6.57 -8.10
CA LYS A 293 -2.52 7.05 -9.46
C LYS A 293 -3.89 7.70 -9.57
N ILE A 294 -3.97 8.88 -10.20
CA ILE A 294 -5.21 9.67 -10.22
C ILE A 294 -6.21 9.15 -11.26
N SER A 295 -5.77 8.66 -12.42
CA SER A 295 -6.68 8.03 -13.38
C SER A 295 -5.88 7.31 -14.46
N THR A 296 -6.53 6.40 -15.19
CA THR A 296 -6.02 5.91 -16.48
C THR A 296 -6.08 6.97 -17.57
N HIS A 297 -6.97 7.95 -17.44
CA HIS A 297 -7.15 9.04 -18.41
C HIS A 297 -6.07 10.13 -18.33
N TYR A 298 -5.35 10.21 -17.20
CA TYR A 298 -4.23 11.14 -16.99
C TYR A 298 -2.94 10.35 -16.79
N PRO A 299 -2.32 9.85 -17.87
CA PRO A 299 -1.16 8.98 -17.76
C PRO A 299 0.01 9.74 -17.12
N GLY A 300 0.50 9.20 -15.99
CA GLY A 300 1.66 9.74 -15.28
C GLY A 300 1.34 10.73 -14.16
N SER A 301 0.06 11.04 -13.92
CA SER A 301 -0.36 11.89 -12.81
C SER A 301 -0.70 11.05 -11.56
N TYR A 302 -0.19 11.45 -10.40
CA TYR A 302 -0.37 10.73 -9.14
C TYR A 302 -0.27 11.65 -7.92
N VAL A 303 -0.86 11.18 -6.83
CA VAL A 303 -0.74 11.79 -5.50
C VAL A 303 0.20 10.96 -4.65
N ILE A 304 1.02 11.65 -3.87
CA ILE A 304 1.71 11.07 -2.72
C ILE A 304 1.09 11.62 -1.45
N GLY A 305 0.67 10.73 -0.57
CA GLY A 305 0.27 11.07 0.78
C GLY A 305 1.27 10.56 1.80
N VAL A 306 1.39 11.24 2.93
CA VAL A 306 2.23 10.77 4.04
C VAL A 306 1.55 11.01 5.37
N THR A 307 1.60 10.01 6.24
CA THR A 307 1.44 10.20 7.67
C THR A 307 2.74 9.88 8.40
N VAL A 308 3.10 10.71 9.38
CA VAL A 308 4.24 10.48 10.28
C VAL A 308 3.82 9.85 11.61
N ASP A 309 2.56 9.45 11.75
CA ASP A 309 2.04 8.80 12.95
C ASP A 309 1.51 7.40 12.60
N LYS A 310 2.19 6.39 13.13
CA LYS A 310 1.88 4.98 12.91
C LYS A 310 0.45 4.62 13.30
N SER A 311 -0.10 5.27 14.31
CA SER A 311 -1.46 5.01 14.78
C SER A 311 -2.54 5.48 13.79
N ARG A 312 -2.16 6.34 12.84
CA ARG A 312 -3.06 7.02 11.89
C ARG A 312 -2.94 6.49 10.46
N VAL A 313 -2.19 5.41 10.23
CA VAL A 313 -1.93 4.88 8.88
C VAL A 313 -3.22 4.51 8.16
N ALA A 314 -4.17 3.84 8.81
CA ALA A 314 -5.44 3.45 8.17
C ALA A 314 -6.29 4.66 7.78
N ASP A 315 -6.36 5.69 8.63
CA ASP A 315 -7.15 6.89 8.37
C ASP A 315 -6.50 7.77 7.29
N ALA A 316 -5.17 7.87 7.30
CA ALA A 316 -4.41 8.59 6.28
C ALA A 316 -4.55 7.92 4.90
N ASP A 317 -4.48 6.59 4.84
CA ASP A 317 -4.67 5.81 3.62
C ASP A 317 -6.02 6.09 2.96
N ALA A 318 -7.10 5.99 3.76
CA ALA A 318 -8.45 6.31 3.31
C ALA A 318 -8.55 7.76 2.79
N ARG A 319 -7.89 8.71 3.47
CA ARG A 319 -7.90 10.12 3.06
C ARG A 319 -7.15 10.37 1.75
N VAL A 320 -6.06 9.66 1.48
CA VAL A 320 -5.31 9.77 0.21
C VAL A 320 -6.08 9.15 -0.95
N GLN A 321 -6.79 8.05 -0.70
CA GLN A 321 -7.70 7.46 -1.67
C GLN A 321 -8.80 8.44 -2.05
N GLU A 322 -9.51 9.01 -1.06
CA GLU A 322 -10.54 10.02 -1.28
C GLU A 322 -10.00 11.23 -2.05
N LEU A 323 -8.81 11.75 -1.67
CA LEU A 323 -8.16 12.86 -2.38
C LEU A 323 -7.91 12.52 -3.85
N SER A 324 -7.42 11.32 -4.13
CA SER A 324 -7.09 10.89 -5.49
C SER A 324 -8.35 10.73 -6.35
N GLU A 325 -9.42 10.17 -5.77
CA GLU A 325 -10.74 10.07 -6.42
C GLU A 325 -11.37 11.44 -6.69
N GLN A 326 -11.28 12.37 -5.73
CA GLN A 326 -11.78 13.75 -5.90
C GLN A 326 -11.06 14.48 -7.02
N ILE A 327 -9.73 14.35 -7.10
CA ILE A 327 -8.95 14.92 -8.20
C ILE A 327 -9.37 14.25 -9.51
N ALA A 328 -9.42 12.92 -9.56
CA ALA A 328 -9.79 12.16 -10.76
C ALA A 328 -11.13 12.59 -11.38
N LEU A 329 -12.14 12.79 -10.52
CA LEU A 329 -13.50 13.15 -10.93
C LEU A 329 -13.64 14.60 -11.42
N ARG A 330 -12.68 15.47 -11.10
CA ARG A 330 -12.78 16.93 -11.29
C ARG A 330 -11.71 17.52 -12.18
N LEU A 331 -10.70 16.75 -12.56
CA LEU A 331 -9.77 17.17 -13.60
C LEU A 331 -10.54 17.29 -14.93
N PRO A 332 -10.48 18.46 -15.60
CA PRO A 332 -11.05 18.61 -16.93
C PRO A 332 -10.31 17.68 -17.90
N GLU A 333 -11.04 16.88 -18.68
CA GLU A 333 -10.45 16.04 -19.73
C GLU A 333 -9.47 16.90 -20.51
N SER A 334 -8.21 16.48 -20.57
CA SER A 334 -7.19 17.23 -21.29
C SER A 334 -7.66 17.37 -22.73
N SER A 335 -8.17 18.54 -23.10
CA SER A 335 -8.54 18.87 -24.46
C SER A 335 -7.28 18.78 -25.29
N SER A 336 -7.18 17.73 -26.09
CA SER A 336 -6.14 17.47 -27.08
C SER A 336 -6.27 18.44 -28.26
N GLU A 337 -6.34 19.74 -27.98
CA GLU A 337 -6.47 20.82 -28.96
C GLU A 337 -5.43 21.90 -28.61
N ASP A 338 -4.17 21.67 -28.99
CA ASP A 338 -3.22 22.78 -29.24
C ASP A 338 -2.05 22.41 -30.19
N SER A 339 -2.10 21.24 -30.85
CA SER A 339 -1.04 20.79 -31.77
C SER A 339 -1.38 20.95 -33.26
N ALA A 340 -2.53 21.53 -33.61
CA ALA A 340 -2.96 21.73 -35.00
C ALA A 340 -3.12 23.22 -35.31
N GLY A 341 -2.03 24.00 -35.22
CA GLY A 341 -2.13 25.43 -35.44
C GLY A 341 -0.83 26.21 -35.60
N GLN A 342 0.25 25.61 -36.09
CA GLN A 342 1.41 26.36 -36.60
C GLN A 342 2.02 25.65 -37.81
N ASN A 343 1.36 25.82 -38.96
CA ASN A 343 1.98 25.78 -40.28
C ASN A 343 1.17 26.73 -41.17
N GLU A 344 1.47 28.02 -41.07
CA GLU A 344 1.34 28.96 -42.18
C GLU A 344 2.59 29.83 -42.26
#